data_AF-A0A0M2PPN7-F1
#
_entry.id   AF-A0A0M2PPN7-F1
#
_cell.length_a   1.000
_cell.length_b   1.000
_cell.length_c   1.000
_cell.angle_alpha   90.00
_cell.angle_beta   90.00
_cell.angle_gamma   90.00
#
_symmetry.space_group_name_H-M   'P 1'
#
loop_
_entity.id
_entity.type
_entity.pdbx_description
1 polymer ?
#
loop_
_entity_poly.entity_id
_entity_poly.type
_entity_poly.pdbx_seq_one_letter_code
_entity_poly.pdbx_strand_id
1 'polypeptide(L)' 'MIGGKWKVVILCHLIKEKLRTSELKRLMPGITQKMLTQQLRELEADGVVNRIRKWKTGSIV' A
#
# COMPACT_ATOMS: atom_id res chain seq x y z
N MET A 1 -7.65 -5.37 17.54
CA MET A 1 -8.03 -6.05 16.28
C MET A 1 -8.87 -5.08 15.44
N ILE A 2 -8.24 -4.31 14.54
CA ILE A 2 -8.93 -3.41 13.57
C ILE A 2 -8.38 -3.64 12.13
N GLY A 3 -7.43 -4.58 11.97
CA GLY A 3 -6.69 -4.75 10.71
C GLY A 3 -7.50 -5.35 9.57
N GLY A 4 -8.47 -6.23 9.85
CA GLY A 4 -9.19 -6.97 8.81
C GLY A 4 -9.91 -6.08 7.80
N LYS A 5 -10.60 -5.03 8.26
CA LYS A 5 -11.33 -4.10 7.38
C LYS A 5 -10.41 -3.43 6.37
N TRP A 6 -9.24 -2.98 6.82
CA TRP A 6 -8.34 -2.19 6.00
C TRP A 6 -7.48 -3.04 5.07
N LYS A 7 -7.07 -4.25 5.48
CA LYS A 7 -6.36 -5.19 4.59
C LYS A 7 -7.14 -5.46 3.31
N VAL A 8 -8.43 -5.79 3.42
CA VAL A 8 -9.28 -6.09 2.27
C VAL A 8 -9.38 -4.89 1.33
N VAL A 9 -9.57 -3.68 1.88
CA VAL A 9 -9.67 -2.46 1.08
C VAL A 9 -8.34 -2.16 0.38
N ILE A 10 -7.20 -2.27 1.07
CA ILE A 10 -5.87 -2.07 0.48
C ILE A 10 -5.67 -3.04 -0.68
N LEU A 11 -5.98 -4.33 -0.49
CA LEU A 11 -5.85 -5.35 -1.53
C LEU A 11 -6.77 -5.08 -2.71
N CYS A 12 -8.03 -4.72 -2.50
CA CYS A 12 -8.96 -4.40 -3.58
C CYS A 12 -8.43 -3.28 -4.49
N HIS A 13 -7.82 -2.24 -3.90
CA HIS A 13 -7.19 -1.17 -4.68
C HIS A 13 -5.91 -1.63 -5.39
N LEU A 14 -5.06 -2.40 -4.71
CA LEU A 14 -3.81 -2.92 -5.27
C LEU A 14 -4.01 -3.97 -6.38
N ILE A 15 -5.12 -4.72 -6.34
CA ILE A 15 -5.53 -5.66 -7.39
C ILE A 15 -5.94 -4.89 -8.65
N LYS A 16 -6.62 -3.75 -8.50
CA LYS A 16 -6.99 -2.89 -9.63
C LYS A 16 -5.77 -2.21 -10.25
N GLU A 17 -4.93 -1.59 -9.43
CA GLU A 17 -3.75 -0.87 -9.90
C GLU A 17 -2.65 -0.73 -8.84
N LYS A 18 -1.41 -0.52 -9.28
CA LYS A 18 -0.28 -0.30 -8.38
C LYS A 18 -0.30 1.13 -7.83
N LEU A 19 -0.92 1.30 -6.67
CA LEU A 19 -0.99 2.59 -5.97
C LEU A 19 0.20 2.83 -5.05
N ARG A 20 0.57 4.11 -4.91
CA ARG A 20 1.49 4.55 -3.85
C ARG A 20 0.76 4.64 -2.52
N THR A 21 1.52 4.56 -1.42
CA THR A 21 1.00 4.69 -0.06
C THR A 21 0.25 6.02 0.17
N SER A 22 0.67 7.09 -0.49
CA SER A 22 0.00 8.39 -0.46
C SER A 22 -1.39 8.36 -1.12
N GLU A 23 -1.52 7.66 -2.24
CA GLU A 23 -2.78 7.52 -2.96
C GLU A 23 -3.77 6.64 -2.18
N LEU A 24 -3.29 5.52 -1.64
CA LEU A 24 -4.10 4.69 -0.73
C LEU A 24 -4.65 5.48 0.46
N LYS A 25 -3.83 6.35 1.06
CA LYS A 25 -4.29 7.24 2.14
C LYS A 25 -5.35 8.24 1.67
N ARG A 26 -5.22 8.80 0.47
CA ARG A 26 -6.21 9.71 -0.11
C ARG A 26 -7.55 9.02 -0.39
N LEU A 27 -7.52 7.79 -0.88
CA LEU A 27 -8.72 6.98 -1.12
C LEU A 27 -9.38 6.51 0.18
N MET A 28 -8.65 6.52 1.29
CA MET A 28 -9.07 5.99 2.58
C MET A 28 -8.85 7.02 3.71
N PRO A 29 -9.54 8.18 3.70
CA PRO A 29 -9.28 9.25 4.68
C PRO A 29 -9.51 8.84 6.15
N GLY A 30 -10.25 7.76 6.40
CA GLY A 30 -10.46 7.21 7.74
C GLY A 30 -9.30 6.37 8.30
N ILE A 31 -8.25 6.10 7.52
CA ILE A 31 -7.08 5.35 8.00
C ILE A 31 -5.95 6.31 8.40
N THR A 32 -5.37 6.10 9.57
CA THR A 32 -4.19 6.85 9.99
C THR A 32 -2.95 6.36 9.24
N GLN A 33 -1.94 7.24 9.06
CA GLN A 33 -0.69 6.88 8.37
C GLN A 33 0.02 5.69 9.04
N LYS A 34 0.00 5.65 10.38
CA LYS A 34 0.58 4.58 11.18
C LYS A 34 -0.13 3.25 10.91
N MET A 35 -1.46 3.26 10.93
CA MET A 35 -2.27 2.08 10.65
C MET A 35 -2.05 1.57 9.22
N LEU A 36 -2.04 2.46 8.22
CA LEU A 36 -1.77 2.09 6.83
C LEU A 36 -0.39 1.43 6.68
N THR A 37 0.63 2.00 7.32
CA THR A 37 2.00 1.46 7.26
C THR A 37 2.09 0.09 7.94
N GLN A 38 1.40 -0.07 9.07
CA GLN A 38 1.33 -1.35 9.77
C GLN A 38 0.64 -2.42 8.93
N GLN A 39 -0.51 -2.11 8.33
CA GLN A 39 -1.22 -3.05 7.46
C GLN A 39 -0.38 -3.44 6.23
N LEU A 40 0.32 -2.49 5.62
CA LEU A 40 1.21 -2.78 4.50
C LEU A 40 2.38 -3.67 4.90
N ARG A 41 2.99 -3.45 6.07
CA ARG A 41 4.06 -4.33 6.58
C ARG A 41 3.56 -5.73 6.86
N GLU A 42 2.38 -5.87 7.44
CA GLU A 42 1.76 -7.18 7.66
C GLU A 42 1.50 -7.88 6.32
N LEU A 43 0.92 -7.19 5.34
CA LEU A 43 0.68 -7.74 4.01
C LEU A 43 1.98 -8.08 3.25
N GLU A 44 3.07 -7.35 3.51
CA GLU A 44 4.40 -7.64 2.98
C GLU A 44 5.01 -8.87 3.67
N ALA A 45 4.86 -9.00 4.99
CA ALA A 45 5.28 -10.17 5.74
C ALA A 45 4.48 -11.44 5.38
N ASP A 46 3.19 -11.27 5.09
CA ASP A 46 2.29 -12.33 4.59
C ASP A 46 2.59 -12.69 3.10
N GLY A 47 3.49 -11.95 2.42
CA GLY A 47 3.84 -12.17 1.01
C GLY A 47 2.78 -11.73 0.00
N VAL A 48 1.76 -10.99 0.43
CA VAL A 48 0.62 -10.56 -0.40
C VAL A 48 0.93 -9.27 -1.17
N VAL A 49 1.70 -8.36 -0.58
CA VAL A 49 2.08 -7.08 -1.20
C VAL A 49 3.60 -6.97 -1.30
N ASN A 50 4.10 -6.55 -2.45
CA ASN A 50 5.53 -6.33 -2.65
C ASN A 50 5.85 -4.85 -2.84
N ARG A 51 6.83 -4.32 -2.08
CA ARG A 51 7.26 -2.93 -2.20
C ARG A 51 8.17 -2.76 -3.41
N ILE A 52 7.61 -2.23 -4.50
CA ILE A 52 8.39 -1.91 -5.71
C ILE A 52 9.02 -0.52 -5.54
N ARG A 53 10.31 -0.47 -5.20
CA ARG A 53 11.09 0.77 -5.30
C ARG A 53 11.42 1.00 -6.78
N LYS A 54 10.60 1.79 -7.48
CA LYS A 54 11.00 2.32 -8.79
C LYS A 54 12.13 3.31 -8.59
N TRP A 55 13.35 2.86 -8.80
CA TRP A 55 14.51 3.72 -8.97
C TRP A 55 14.38 4.38 -10.34
N LYS A 56 14.42 5.72 -10.39
CA LYS A 56 14.71 6.44 -11.63
C LYS A 56 16.15 6.07 -11.99
N THR A 57 16.33 5.13 -12.90
CA THR A 57 17.51 5.15 -13.75
C THR A 57 17.38 6.37 -14.64
N GLY A 58 18.33 7.29 -14.52
CA GLY A 58 18.50 8.32 -15.53
C GLY A 58 18.85 7.64 -16.84
N SER A 59 17.95 7.73 -17.82
CA SER A 59 18.37 7.81 -19.21
C SER A 59 18.36 9.29 -19.54
N ILE A 60 19.50 9.91 -19.24
CA ILE A 60 20.07 10.94 -20.09
C ILE A 60 20.20 10.30 -21.48
N VAL A 61 19.32 10.72 -22.38
CA VAL A 61 19.61 10.81 -23.81
C VAL A 61 19.56 12.28 -24.18
#